data_AF-A0A9Q5V981-F1
#
_entry.id   AF-A0A9Q5V981-F1
#
_cell.length_a   1.000
_cell.length_b   1.000
_cell.length_c   1.000
_cell.angle_alpha   90.00
_cell.angle_beta   90.00
_cell.angle_gamma   90.00
#
_symmetry.space_group_name_H-M   'P 1'
#
loop_
_entity.id
_entity.type
_entity.pdbx_description
1 polymer ?
#
loop_
_entity_poly.entity_id
_entity_poly.type
_entity_poly.pdbx_seq_one_letter_code
_entity_poly.pdbx_strand_id
1 'polypeptide(L)'
;MKIADLKRSFTPVLDMMIQFSQGQGGSLEWRRQYHLSCEQDLFQAKEELLLPFLKNLHCTSQTPSKHDSDRARIRKNIEVVLKEPEISDKLKQLNGQYLILFQMACTHILGVNDPSLELCMQALINKQSLNAQQICIYKCKALTDLNQRFNLGTKIPLAEDLIANLNKEIGNVDTQINVYESELKRMNSFEISLTTIDQELTAEKQQFIQNQRDLLVQIAKLYISGSPKDQLKKHNKNYFDKIFKPHISFNYGDPKIISEDDGFAFAKIIGDILFNCAKHRTLFARMGQQLQAGKFADILLKQATAASNSTGLKITSASIHKEVHFYAEDISHVENARKALNEAKANFLKKDKPQQLKLPQLIAELQSKKKGLFKNFEQKIDKYGHKLGCAYKIRASYPTPIENSRPAELASQTKSNQTIAPSLEQKLNTLLDTLEEELTKIKDKDQSLDIILKHIADIDDNPSLRMVHSLLAKHNNLVKPKFWNTHKTTMYGDEARCSALWEKIEQAFAKRMFANLYKESDTLSEEKIATLIQDNPFLKRHCSMIEVILNTPVTAQLFSSRLAAIAQPAVEPAGDVMYLYPLHR
;
A
#
# COMPACT_ATOMS: atom_id res chain seq x y z
N MET A 1 -11.61 36.04 -1.77
CA MET A 1 -11.36 35.74 -3.20
C MET A 1 -12.56 34.99 -3.77
N LYS A 2 -13.01 35.26 -5.01
CA LYS A 2 -14.16 34.56 -5.61
C LYS A 2 -13.70 33.22 -6.21
N ILE A 3 -14.58 32.24 -6.29
CA ILE A 3 -14.30 30.93 -6.93
C ILE A 3 -13.81 31.11 -8.37
N ALA A 4 -14.35 32.11 -9.08
CA ALA A 4 -13.91 32.49 -10.43
C ALA A 4 -12.40 32.84 -10.51
N ASP A 5 -11.85 33.50 -9.49
CA ASP A 5 -10.42 33.85 -9.45
C ASP A 5 -9.56 32.61 -9.21
N LEU A 6 -10.05 31.68 -8.38
CA LEU A 6 -9.37 30.42 -8.11
C LEU A 6 -9.34 29.53 -9.36
N LYS A 7 -10.47 29.41 -10.07
CA LYS A 7 -10.56 28.77 -11.39
C LYS A 7 -9.56 29.40 -12.37
N ARG A 8 -9.55 30.74 -12.48
CA ARG A 8 -8.64 31.47 -13.37
C ARG A 8 -7.16 31.21 -13.05
N SER A 9 -6.81 31.01 -11.78
CA SER A 9 -5.45 30.65 -11.37
C SER A 9 -5.10 29.17 -11.56
N PHE A 10 -6.08 28.27 -11.57
CA PHE A 10 -5.85 26.83 -11.75
C PHE A 10 -5.68 26.44 -13.22
N THR A 11 -6.42 27.07 -14.15
CA THR A 11 -6.35 26.71 -15.58
C THR A 11 -4.92 26.72 -16.14
N PRO A 12 -4.07 27.74 -15.89
CA PRO A 12 -2.69 27.74 -16.37
C PRO A 12 -1.81 26.66 -15.72
N VAL A 13 -2.10 26.28 -14.46
CA VAL A 13 -1.40 25.18 -13.77
C VAL A 13 -1.77 23.84 -14.41
N LEU A 14 -3.04 23.67 -14.77
CA LEU A 14 -3.51 22.48 -15.49
C LEU A 14 -2.88 22.38 -16.88
N ASP A 15 -2.79 23.50 -17.59
CA ASP A 15 -2.11 23.56 -18.89
C ASP A 15 -0.60 23.29 -18.73
N MET A 16 0.04 23.79 -17.67
CA MET A 16 1.42 23.44 -17.32
C MET A 16 1.57 21.92 -17.09
N MET A 17 0.65 21.27 -16.37
CA MET A 17 0.66 19.81 -16.16
C MET A 17 0.55 19.05 -17.49
N ILE A 18 -0.39 19.46 -18.35
CA ILE A 18 -0.62 18.84 -19.67
C ILE A 18 0.61 19.02 -20.55
N GLN A 19 1.14 20.23 -20.66
CA GLN A 19 2.31 20.49 -21.51
C GLN A 19 3.57 19.81 -20.97
N PHE A 20 3.74 19.74 -19.64
CA PHE A 20 4.84 19.00 -19.03
C PHE A 20 4.79 17.50 -19.38
N SER A 21 3.61 16.94 -19.60
CA SER A 21 3.49 15.54 -20.03
C SER A 21 4.07 15.25 -21.41
N GLN A 22 4.20 16.27 -22.27
CA GLN A 22 4.70 16.13 -23.65
C GLN A 22 6.23 16.01 -23.75
N GLY A 23 6.94 15.98 -22.62
CA GLY A 23 8.38 15.75 -22.59
C GLY A 23 9.16 16.92 -23.19
N GLN A 24 10.10 16.63 -24.10
CA GLN A 24 11.01 17.63 -24.65
C GLN A 24 10.33 18.68 -25.55
N GLY A 25 9.14 18.40 -26.07
CA GLY A 25 8.37 19.31 -26.94
C GLY A 25 7.32 20.16 -26.22
N GLY A 26 7.16 20.02 -24.91
CA GLY A 26 6.12 20.73 -24.16
C GLY A 26 6.39 22.24 -24.07
N SER A 27 5.54 23.03 -24.72
CA SER A 27 5.57 24.49 -24.58
C SER A 27 4.23 25.03 -24.09
N LEU A 28 4.26 25.89 -23.08
CA LEU A 28 3.08 26.54 -22.54
C LEU A 28 3.06 28.01 -22.95
N GLU A 29 2.00 28.43 -23.63
CA GLU A 29 1.76 29.84 -23.94
C GLU A 29 0.76 30.42 -22.94
N TRP A 30 1.15 31.49 -22.24
CA TRP A 30 0.26 32.17 -21.29
C TRP A 30 0.38 33.70 -21.36
N ARG A 31 1.46 34.26 -20.81
CA ARG A 31 1.87 35.66 -21.00
C ARG A 31 3.11 35.80 -21.88
N ARG A 32 3.84 34.70 -21.97
CA ARG A 32 4.99 34.42 -22.82
C ARG A 32 5.02 32.91 -23.04
N GLN A 33 5.87 32.46 -23.95
CA GLN A 33 6.09 31.04 -24.17
C GLN A 33 7.06 30.48 -23.12
N TYR A 34 6.71 29.36 -22.51
CA TYR A 34 7.54 28.60 -21.58
C TYR A 34 7.90 27.25 -22.19
N HIS A 35 9.19 26.98 -22.40
CA HIS A 35 9.65 25.65 -22.78
C HIS A 35 9.87 24.82 -21.51
N LEU A 36 8.95 23.90 -21.19
CA LEU A 36 8.96 23.20 -19.90
C LEU A 36 10.07 22.13 -19.77
N SER A 37 10.79 21.87 -20.86
CA SER A 37 12.05 21.11 -20.90
C SER A 37 13.28 21.97 -20.59
N CYS A 38 13.16 23.30 -20.66
CA CYS A 38 14.18 24.26 -20.24
C CYS A 38 14.07 24.53 -18.73
N GLU A 39 15.19 24.38 -18.02
CA GLU A 39 15.24 24.52 -16.56
C GLU A 39 14.80 25.91 -16.07
N GLN A 40 15.21 26.97 -16.79
CA GLN A 40 14.86 28.35 -16.45
C GLN A 40 13.37 28.63 -16.64
N ASP A 41 12.79 28.20 -17.76
CA ASP A 41 11.37 28.38 -18.04
C ASP A 41 10.49 27.56 -17.11
N LEU A 42 10.92 26.35 -16.74
CA LEU A 42 10.20 25.53 -15.77
C LEU A 42 10.21 26.16 -14.36
N PHE A 43 11.34 26.73 -13.93
CA PHE A 43 11.41 27.46 -12.66
C PHE A 43 10.56 28.73 -12.69
N GLN A 44 10.56 29.47 -13.80
CA GLN A 44 9.74 30.67 -13.92
C GLN A 44 8.25 30.35 -13.99
N ALA A 45 7.84 29.27 -14.68
CA ALA A 45 6.47 28.78 -14.67
C ALA A 45 6.02 28.37 -13.25
N LYS A 46 6.90 27.78 -12.44
CA LYS A 46 6.63 27.51 -11.03
C LYS A 46 6.34 28.80 -10.24
N GLU A 47 7.18 29.82 -10.36
CA GLU A 47 7.04 31.09 -9.63
C GLU A 47 5.81 31.91 -10.09
N GLU A 48 5.50 31.90 -11.39
CA GLU A 48 4.42 32.71 -11.96
C GLU A 48 3.04 32.03 -11.95
N LEU A 49 2.99 30.69 -11.98
CA LEU A 49 1.73 29.94 -12.12
C LEU A 49 1.43 29.10 -10.88
N LEU A 50 2.37 28.23 -10.49
CA LEU A 50 2.13 27.21 -9.47
C LEU A 50 2.04 27.82 -8.06
N LEU A 51 3.05 28.58 -7.62
CA LEU A 51 3.05 29.16 -6.26
C LEU A 51 1.89 30.13 -6.02
N PRO A 52 1.51 31.01 -6.98
CA PRO A 52 0.34 31.86 -6.82
C PRO A 52 -0.96 31.08 -6.69
N PHE A 53 -1.14 30.00 -7.47
CA PHE A 53 -2.30 29.11 -7.33
C PHE A 53 -2.35 28.45 -5.94
N LEU A 54 -1.23 27.91 -5.45
CA LEU A 54 -1.17 27.28 -4.13
C LEU A 54 -1.50 28.28 -3.03
N LYS A 55 -0.97 29.51 -3.11
CA LYS A 55 -1.30 30.61 -2.19
C LYS A 55 -2.80 30.95 -2.21
N ASN A 56 -3.41 30.96 -3.39
CA ASN A 56 -4.83 31.25 -3.56
C ASN A 56 -5.74 30.19 -2.93
N LEU A 57 -5.31 28.92 -2.88
CA LEU A 57 -6.07 27.85 -2.20
C LEU A 57 -6.30 28.14 -0.71
N HIS A 58 -5.42 28.90 -0.05
CA HIS A 58 -5.59 29.31 1.35
C HIS A 58 -6.60 30.47 1.55
N CYS A 59 -6.78 31.31 0.54
CA CYS A 59 -7.48 32.60 0.64
C CYS A 59 -8.95 32.57 0.23
N THR A 60 -9.46 31.42 -0.23
CA THR A 60 -10.80 31.29 -0.78
C THR A 60 -11.72 30.64 0.27
N SER A 61 -12.72 31.34 0.77
CA SER A 61 -13.84 30.71 1.47
C SER A 61 -15.00 31.70 1.51
N GLN A 62 -16.11 31.36 0.85
CA GLN A 62 -17.33 32.19 0.85
C GLN A 62 -18.11 32.14 2.16
N THR A 63 -17.68 31.35 3.15
CA THR A 63 -18.12 31.42 4.56
C THR A 63 -17.29 30.39 5.35
N PRO A 64 -16.20 30.79 6.01
CA PRO A 64 -15.50 29.87 6.91
C PRO A 64 -16.40 29.64 8.13
N SER A 65 -16.79 28.38 8.36
CA SER A 65 -17.15 27.98 9.72
C SER A 65 -15.94 28.27 10.60
N LYS A 66 -16.13 28.93 11.75
CA LYS A 66 -15.05 29.25 12.72
C LYS A 66 -14.28 28.00 13.22
N HIS A 67 -14.72 26.80 12.86
CA HIS A 67 -14.19 25.51 13.31
C HIS A 67 -13.46 24.68 12.22
N ASP A 68 -13.42 25.13 10.95
CA ASP A 68 -12.76 24.35 9.90
C ASP A 68 -11.24 24.53 9.94
N SER A 69 -10.50 23.41 10.06
CA SER A 69 -9.03 23.42 9.88
C SER A 69 -8.63 23.92 8.49
N ASP A 70 -7.46 24.55 8.36
CA ASP A 70 -6.96 25.03 7.07
C ASP A 70 -6.87 23.93 6.02
N ARG A 71 -6.54 22.70 6.42
CA ARG A 71 -6.52 21.52 5.55
C ARG A 71 -7.90 21.20 4.97
N ALA A 72 -8.97 21.32 5.78
CA ALA A 72 -10.34 21.11 5.34
C ALA A 72 -10.80 22.20 4.37
N ARG A 73 -10.41 23.47 4.64
CA ARG A 73 -10.70 24.61 3.76
C ARG A 73 -10.05 24.43 2.38
N ILE A 74 -8.78 24.05 2.33
CA ILE A 74 -8.06 23.78 1.09
C ILE A 74 -8.75 22.65 0.30
N ARG A 75 -9.11 21.54 0.96
CA ARG A 75 -9.82 20.43 0.30
C ARG A 75 -11.14 20.87 -0.32
N LYS A 76 -11.94 21.66 0.41
CA LYS A 76 -13.21 22.20 -0.09
C LYS A 76 -12.99 23.09 -1.31
N ASN A 77 -11.96 23.94 -1.30
CA ASN A 77 -11.62 24.79 -2.44
C ASN A 77 -11.17 23.97 -3.67
N ILE A 78 -10.34 22.95 -3.47
CA ILE A 78 -9.95 22.02 -4.53
C ILE A 78 -11.18 21.33 -5.12
N GLU A 79 -12.06 20.79 -4.29
CA GLU A 79 -13.28 20.11 -4.75
C GLU A 79 -14.18 21.01 -5.59
N VAL A 80 -14.35 22.27 -5.19
CA VAL A 80 -15.13 23.25 -5.96
C VAL A 80 -14.51 23.50 -7.33
N VAL A 81 -13.20 23.73 -7.40
CA VAL A 81 -12.50 23.97 -8.67
C VAL A 81 -12.54 22.76 -9.60
N LEU A 82 -12.38 21.55 -9.04
CA LEU A 82 -12.40 20.31 -9.82
C LEU A 82 -13.80 19.92 -10.32
N LYS A 83 -14.88 20.57 -9.84
CA LYS A 83 -16.25 20.38 -10.32
C LYS A 83 -16.63 21.34 -11.47
N GLU A 84 -15.81 22.34 -11.75
CA GLU A 84 -16.05 23.26 -12.86
C GLU A 84 -15.98 22.50 -14.21
N PRO A 85 -16.98 22.63 -15.10
CA PRO A 85 -17.07 21.84 -16.34
C PRO A 85 -15.82 21.93 -17.22
N GLU A 86 -15.32 23.15 -17.45
CA GLU A 86 -14.12 23.42 -18.27
C GLU A 86 -12.85 22.76 -17.70
N ILE A 87 -12.74 22.70 -16.37
CA ILE A 87 -11.63 22.04 -15.69
C ILE A 87 -11.79 20.51 -15.81
N SER A 88 -13.01 20.02 -15.59
CA SER A 88 -13.32 18.59 -15.69
C SER A 88 -13.03 18.03 -17.09
N ASP A 89 -13.25 18.80 -18.15
CA ASP A 89 -12.95 18.34 -19.51
C ASP A 89 -11.45 18.33 -19.82
N LYS A 90 -10.70 19.33 -19.35
CA LYS A 90 -9.23 19.31 -19.44
C LYS A 90 -8.61 18.17 -18.62
N LEU A 91 -9.18 17.83 -17.47
CA LEU A 91 -8.73 16.71 -16.64
C LEU A 91 -8.82 15.35 -17.34
N LYS A 92 -9.74 15.16 -18.28
CA LYS A 92 -9.83 13.92 -19.09
C LYS A 92 -8.61 13.72 -20.00
N GLN A 93 -7.87 14.79 -20.31
CA GLN A 93 -6.64 14.73 -21.11
C GLN A 93 -5.43 14.29 -20.29
N LEU A 94 -5.51 14.38 -18.95
CA LEU A 94 -4.44 13.96 -18.05
C LEU A 94 -4.63 12.51 -17.65
N ASN A 95 -3.65 11.67 -17.97
CA ASN A 95 -3.58 10.33 -17.42
C ASN A 95 -2.89 10.33 -16.04
N GLY A 96 -3.08 9.25 -15.29
CA GLY A 96 -2.49 9.08 -13.96
C GLY A 96 -0.97 9.13 -13.92
N GLN A 97 -0.29 8.66 -14.97
CA GLN A 97 1.17 8.67 -15.06
C GLN A 97 1.71 10.10 -15.11
N TYR A 98 1.09 10.98 -15.89
CA TYR A 98 1.52 12.36 -16.07
C TYR A 98 1.26 13.22 -14.83
N LEU A 99 0.16 12.97 -14.13
CA LEU A 99 -0.08 13.60 -12.83
C LEU A 99 1.04 13.27 -11.84
N ILE A 100 1.43 12.00 -11.75
CA ILE A 100 2.49 11.58 -10.83
C ILE A 100 3.85 12.11 -11.27
N LEU A 101 4.12 12.15 -12.58
CA LEU A 101 5.33 12.77 -13.11
C LEU A 101 5.43 14.24 -12.72
N PHE A 102 4.35 15.00 -12.88
CA PHE A 102 4.29 16.40 -12.48
C PHE A 102 4.48 16.56 -10.96
N GLN A 103 3.80 15.74 -10.15
CA GLN A 103 3.97 15.73 -8.70
C GLN A 103 5.44 15.53 -8.32
N MET A 104 6.09 14.50 -8.87
CA MET A 104 7.50 14.19 -8.61
C MET A 104 8.42 15.34 -9.02
N ALA A 105 8.15 16.00 -10.15
CA ALA A 105 8.91 17.16 -10.58
C ALA A 105 8.74 18.35 -9.61
N CYS A 106 7.51 18.66 -9.21
CA CYS A 106 7.25 19.74 -8.27
C CYS A 106 7.91 19.50 -6.91
N THR A 107 7.81 18.29 -6.39
CA THR A 107 8.37 17.93 -5.07
C THR A 107 9.90 17.87 -5.11
N HIS A 108 10.49 17.13 -6.05
CA HIS A 108 11.91 16.82 -6.00
C HIS A 108 12.79 17.76 -6.83
N ILE A 109 12.33 18.19 -8.01
CA ILE A 109 13.10 19.06 -8.90
C ILE A 109 12.92 20.53 -8.51
N LEU A 110 11.66 20.96 -8.39
CA LEU A 110 11.31 22.36 -8.11
C LEU A 110 11.34 22.73 -6.62
N GLY A 111 11.44 21.72 -5.74
CA GLY A 111 11.52 21.90 -4.29
C GLY A 111 10.29 22.56 -3.68
N VAL A 112 9.09 22.27 -4.21
CA VAL A 112 7.83 22.82 -3.70
C VAL A 112 7.42 22.08 -2.44
N ASN A 113 7.71 22.67 -1.28
CA ASN A 113 7.38 22.14 0.04
C ASN A 113 6.07 22.75 0.59
N ASP A 114 5.00 22.75 -0.21
CA ASP A 114 3.69 23.30 0.18
C ASP A 114 2.67 22.16 0.38
N PRO A 115 2.06 22.00 1.58
CA PRO A 115 1.04 20.97 1.84
C PRO A 115 -0.20 21.05 0.92
N SER A 116 -0.49 22.23 0.36
CA SER A 116 -1.59 22.43 -0.60
C SER A 116 -1.33 21.71 -1.92
N LEU A 117 -0.06 21.56 -2.32
CA LEU A 117 0.32 20.77 -3.52
C LEU A 117 -0.04 19.30 -3.30
N GLU A 118 0.33 18.73 -2.14
CA GLU A 118 0.04 17.33 -1.80
C GLU A 118 -1.48 17.07 -1.83
N LEU A 119 -2.27 17.97 -1.23
CA LEU A 119 -3.73 17.87 -1.23
C LEU A 119 -4.32 17.97 -2.64
N CYS A 120 -3.79 18.87 -3.48
CA CYS A 120 -4.24 19.04 -4.86
C CYS A 120 -3.92 17.79 -5.69
N MET A 121 -2.68 17.29 -5.62
CA MET A 121 -2.27 16.08 -6.34
C MET A 121 -3.05 14.85 -5.87
N GLN A 122 -3.30 14.71 -4.56
CA GLN A 122 -4.13 13.61 -4.06
C GLN A 122 -5.57 13.67 -4.60
N ALA A 123 -6.18 14.85 -4.66
CA ALA A 123 -7.52 15.01 -5.22
C ALA A 123 -7.56 14.65 -6.72
N LEU A 124 -6.54 15.05 -7.48
CA LEU A 124 -6.38 14.71 -8.89
C LEU A 124 -6.16 13.21 -9.12
N ILE A 125 -5.31 12.58 -8.32
CA ILE A 125 -5.05 11.13 -8.35
C ILE A 125 -6.33 10.34 -8.03
N ASN A 126 -7.10 10.79 -7.03
CA ASN A 126 -8.37 10.15 -6.66
C ASN A 126 -9.39 10.21 -7.80
N LYS A 127 -9.41 11.29 -8.59
CA LYS A 127 -10.27 11.40 -9.79
C LYS A 127 -9.90 10.39 -10.88
N GLN A 128 -8.63 9.97 -10.94
CA GLN A 128 -8.15 8.97 -11.89
C GLN A 128 -8.33 7.52 -11.40
N SER A 129 -8.88 7.31 -10.20
CA SER A 129 -9.12 5.97 -9.62
C SER A 129 -7.87 5.08 -9.58
N LEU A 130 -6.69 5.67 -9.39
CA LEU A 130 -5.44 4.93 -9.32
C LEU A 130 -5.34 4.14 -8.01
N ASN A 131 -4.92 2.88 -8.09
CA ASN A 131 -4.59 2.08 -6.93
C ASN A 131 -3.15 2.34 -6.43
N ALA A 132 -2.84 1.93 -5.20
CA ALA A 132 -1.53 2.18 -4.57
C ALA A 132 -0.35 1.62 -5.37
N GLN A 133 -0.53 0.47 -6.04
CA GLN A 133 0.51 -0.15 -6.86
C GLN A 133 0.79 0.65 -8.13
N GLN A 134 -0.26 1.12 -8.81
CA GLN A 134 -0.13 2.00 -9.96
C GLN A 134 0.59 3.30 -9.59
N ILE A 135 0.26 3.89 -8.44
CA ILE A 135 0.93 5.09 -7.93
C ILE A 135 2.44 4.82 -7.76
N CYS A 136 2.82 3.72 -7.10
CA CYS A 136 4.22 3.34 -6.90
C CYS A 136 4.95 3.11 -8.24
N ILE A 137 4.33 2.40 -9.18
CA ILE A 137 4.88 2.15 -10.52
C ILE A 137 5.12 3.46 -11.27
N TYR A 138 4.15 4.36 -11.26
CA TYR A 138 4.27 5.65 -11.93
C TYR A 138 5.32 6.55 -11.28
N LYS A 139 5.47 6.52 -9.95
CA LYS A 139 6.56 7.22 -9.25
C LYS A 139 7.94 6.72 -9.69
N CYS A 140 8.12 5.40 -9.89
CA CYS A 140 9.37 4.84 -10.41
C CYS A 140 9.68 5.32 -11.83
N LYS A 141 8.68 5.26 -12.70
CA LYS A 141 8.81 5.73 -14.08
C LYS A 141 9.12 7.22 -14.12
N ALA A 142 8.49 8.01 -13.25
CA ALA A 142 8.76 9.43 -13.12
C ALA A 142 10.19 9.74 -12.69
N LEU A 143 10.78 9.00 -11.74
CA LEU A 143 12.20 9.19 -11.39
C LEU A 143 13.12 9.00 -12.59
N THR A 144 12.87 7.96 -13.38
CA THR A 144 13.68 7.64 -14.57
C THR A 144 13.50 8.70 -15.64
N ASP A 145 12.25 9.11 -15.91
CA ASP A 145 11.92 10.17 -16.86
C ASP A 145 12.58 11.49 -16.48
N LEU A 146 12.47 11.92 -15.21
CA LEU A 146 13.06 13.18 -14.76
C LEU A 146 14.59 13.16 -14.82
N ASN A 147 15.23 12.04 -14.47
CA ASN A 147 16.68 11.86 -14.57
C ASN A 147 17.17 11.97 -16.02
N GLN A 148 16.42 11.40 -16.97
CA GLN A 148 16.73 11.49 -18.40
C GLN A 148 16.41 12.88 -18.97
N ARG A 149 15.22 13.41 -18.68
CA ARG A 149 14.70 14.68 -19.16
C ARG A 149 15.62 15.84 -18.80
N PHE A 150 16.16 15.83 -17.59
CA PHE A 150 17.11 16.85 -17.10
C PHE A 150 18.56 16.37 -17.12
N ASN A 151 18.89 15.29 -17.85
CA ASN A 151 20.25 14.76 -18.01
C ASN A 151 21.09 14.81 -16.72
N LEU A 152 20.53 14.32 -15.61
CA LEU A 152 21.11 14.51 -14.26
C LEU A 152 22.18 13.47 -13.92
N GLY A 153 22.33 12.42 -14.74
CA GLY A 153 23.34 11.38 -14.55
C GLY A 153 23.25 10.65 -13.21
N THR A 154 22.13 10.76 -12.49
CA THR A 154 22.00 10.22 -11.14
C THR A 154 21.89 8.70 -11.23
N LYS A 155 22.69 7.98 -10.43
CA LYS A 155 22.65 6.51 -10.36
C LYS A 155 21.41 6.05 -9.58
N ILE A 156 20.28 5.96 -10.28
CA ILE A 156 19.03 5.39 -9.77
C ILE A 156 18.86 4.00 -10.39
N PRO A 157 18.44 2.98 -9.63
CA PRO A 157 18.11 1.67 -10.20
C PRO A 157 17.07 1.80 -11.32
N LEU A 158 17.12 0.89 -12.29
CA LEU A 158 16.15 0.87 -13.39
C LEU A 158 14.73 0.74 -12.84
N ALA A 159 13.79 1.47 -13.44
CA ALA A 159 12.39 1.41 -13.05
C ALA A 159 11.86 -0.02 -13.16
N GLU A 160 12.26 -0.75 -14.21
CA GLU A 160 11.91 -2.15 -14.45
C GLU A 160 12.31 -3.04 -13.28
N ASP A 161 13.53 -2.89 -12.75
CA ASP A 161 14.03 -3.68 -11.62
C ASP A 161 13.27 -3.37 -10.32
N LEU A 162 13.00 -2.09 -10.07
CA LEU A 162 12.23 -1.67 -8.89
C LEU A 162 10.78 -2.17 -8.95
N ILE A 163 10.16 -2.07 -10.13
CA ILE A 163 8.80 -2.53 -10.38
C ILE A 163 8.73 -4.06 -10.29
N ALA A 164 9.69 -4.78 -10.86
CA ALA A 164 9.73 -6.24 -10.80
C ALA A 164 9.84 -6.75 -9.36
N ASN A 165 10.70 -6.12 -8.55
CA ASN A 165 10.82 -6.45 -7.13
C ASN A 165 9.53 -6.17 -6.35
N LEU A 166 8.91 -5.01 -6.57
CA LEU A 166 7.64 -4.66 -5.94
C LEU A 166 6.53 -5.64 -6.33
N ASN A 167 6.41 -5.96 -7.62
CA ASN A 167 5.41 -6.90 -8.12
C ASN A 167 5.62 -8.30 -7.57
N LYS A 168 6.86 -8.75 -7.40
CA LYS A 168 7.18 -10.05 -6.79
C LYS A 168 6.76 -10.09 -5.33
N GLU A 169 7.09 -9.07 -4.54
CA GLU A 169 6.73 -9.00 -3.12
C GLU A 169 5.20 -8.92 -2.93
N ILE A 170 4.52 -8.09 -3.71
CA ILE A 170 3.06 -7.97 -3.69
C ILE A 170 2.41 -9.28 -4.15
N GLY A 171 2.89 -9.86 -5.26
CA GLY A 171 2.33 -11.10 -5.81
C GLY A 171 2.39 -12.25 -4.82
N ASN A 172 3.47 -12.35 -4.03
CA ASN A 172 3.58 -13.34 -2.96
C ASN A 172 2.52 -13.14 -1.87
N VAL A 173 2.28 -11.89 -1.46
CA VAL A 173 1.26 -11.57 -0.45
C VAL A 173 -0.15 -11.79 -1.00
N ASP A 174 -0.43 -11.37 -2.23
CA ASP A 174 -1.73 -11.55 -2.87
C ASP A 174 -2.06 -13.02 -3.09
N THR A 175 -1.07 -13.85 -3.45
CA THR A 175 -1.25 -15.30 -3.55
C THR A 175 -1.67 -15.90 -2.20
N GLN A 176 -1.04 -15.49 -1.10
CA GLN A 176 -1.41 -15.98 0.23
C GLN A 176 -2.80 -15.52 0.66
N ILE A 177 -3.14 -14.24 0.41
CA ILE A 177 -4.49 -13.71 0.67
C ILE A 177 -5.53 -14.52 -0.11
N ASN A 178 -5.33 -14.74 -1.41
CA ASN A 178 -6.27 -15.48 -2.25
C ASN A 178 -6.48 -16.92 -1.79
N VAL A 179 -5.42 -17.59 -1.31
CA VAL A 179 -5.49 -18.95 -0.74
C VAL A 179 -6.37 -18.93 0.51
N TYR A 180 -6.13 -18.01 1.45
CA TYR A 180 -6.90 -17.89 2.68
C TYR A 180 -8.35 -17.46 2.46
N GLU A 181 -8.61 -16.56 1.52
CA GLU A 181 -9.97 -16.16 1.13
C GLU A 181 -10.74 -17.32 0.49
N SER A 182 -10.09 -18.09 -0.38
CA SER A 182 -10.68 -19.28 -0.99
C SER A 182 -11.00 -20.35 0.04
N GLU A 183 -10.10 -20.58 0.99
CA GLU A 183 -10.32 -21.52 2.08
C GLU A 183 -11.45 -21.07 3.01
N LEU A 184 -11.48 -19.79 3.39
CA LEU A 184 -12.55 -19.22 4.20
C LEU A 184 -13.91 -19.34 3.50
N LYS A 185 -13.97 -19.04 2.19
CA LYS A 185 -15.18 -19.19 1.39
C LYS A 185 -15.65 -20.64 1.33
N ARG A 186 -14.73 -21.60 1.16
CA ARG A 186 -15.04 -23.04 1.20
C ARG A 186 -15.65 -23.44 2.54
N MET A 187 -15.03 -23.03 3.65
CA MET A 187 -15.52 -23.35 5.01
C MET A 187 -16.89 -22.73 5.29
N ASN A 188 -17.09 -21.46 4.94
CA ASN A 188 -18.39 -20.78 5.08
C ASN A 188 -19.48 -21.48 4.26
N SER A 189 -19.17 -21.86 3.01
CA SER A 189 -20.12 -22.58 2.15
C SER A 189 -20.49 -23.93 2.76
N PHE A 190 -19.51 -24.66 3.32
CA PHE A 190 -19.76 -25.95 3.94
C PHE A 190 -20.64 -25.82 5.20
N GLU A 191 -20.39 -24.82 6.05
CA GLU A 191 -21.23 -24.53 7.22
C GLU A 191 -22.68 -24.22 6.84
N ILE A 192 -22.88 -23.42 5.79
CA ILE A 192 -24.21 -23.14 5.24
C ILE A 192 -24.86 -24.44 4.77
N SER A 193 -24.16 -25.26 3.98
CA SER A 193 -24.69 -26.55 3.51
C SER A 193 -25.10 -27.47 4.67
N LEU A 194 -24.30 -27.55 5.73
CA LEU A 194 -24.65 -28.33 6.93
C LEU A 194 -25.94 -27.83 7.60
N THR A 195 -26.16 -26.51 7.60
CA THR A 195 -27.37 -25.90 8.15
C THR A 195 -28.59 -26.17 7.27
N THR A 196 -28.43 -26.06 5.95
CA THR A 196 -29.49 -26.36 4.98
C THR A 196 -29.93 -27.82 5.06
N ILE A 197 -28.98 -28.77 5.06
CA ILE A 197 -29.30 -30.20 5.19
C ILE A 197 -30.02 -30.49 6.52
N ASP A 198 -29.64 -29.80 7.59
CA ASP A 198 -30.31 -29.94 8.89
C ASP A 198 -31.79 -29.51 8.86
N GLN A 199 -32.06 -28.40 8.16
CA GLN A 199 -33.41 -27.88 7.97
C GLN A 199 -34.24 -28.79 7.07
N GLU A 200 -33.66 -29.25 5.96
CA GLU A 200 -34.30 -30.20 5.02
C GLU A 200 -34.68 -31.51 5.73
N LEU A 201 -33.74 -32.13 6.47
CA LEU A 201 -34.02 -33.34 7.23
C LEU A 201 -35.07 -33.12 8.32
N THR A 202 -35.12 -31.93 8.93
CA THR A 202 -36.14 -31.60 9.92
C THR A 202 -37.51 -31.47 9.27
N ALA A 203 -37.60 -30.80 8.12
CA ALA A 203 -38.84 -30.65 7.35
C ALA A 203 -39.34 -32.01 6.84
N GLU A 204 -38.43 -32.85 6.33
CA GLU A 204 -38.75 -34.19 5.85
C GLU A 204 -39.27 -35.09 6.99
N LYS A 205 -38.63 -35.05 8.16
CA LYS A 205 -39.13 -35.77 9.35
C LYS A 205 -40.55 -35.33 9.71
N GLN A 206 -40.82 -34.03 9.68
CA GLN A 206 -42.16 -33.50 9.96
C GLN A 206 -43.18 -33.94 8.91
N GLN A 207 -42.78 -34.01 7.64
CA GLN A 207 -43.64 -34.53 6.57
C GLN A 207 -43.99 -36.01 6.78
N PHE A 208 -43.02 -36.85 7.17
CA PHE A 208 -43.28 -38.25 7.52
C PHE A 208 -44.28 -38.35 8.69
N ILE A 209 -44.06 -37.59 9.77
CA ILE A 209 -44.97 -37.57 10.93
C ILE A 209 -46.38 -37.11 10.52
N GLN A 210 -46.50 -36.09 9.68
CA GLN A 210 -47.80 -35.62 9.20
C GLN A 210 -48.51 -36.69 8.36
N ASN A 211 -47.81 -37.33 7.44
CA ASN A 211 -48.37 -38.42 6.63
C ASN A 211 -48.82 -39.60 7.50
N GLN A 212 -48.08 -39.92 8.56
CA GLN A 212 -48.46 -40.94 9.53
C GLN A 212 -49.75 -40.56 10.29
N ARG A 213 -49.87 -39.30 10.73
CA ARG A 213 -51.08 -38.78 11.40
C ARG A 213 -52.29 -38.81 10.47
N ASP A 214 -52.13 -38.35 9.23
CA ASP A 214 -53.19 -38.32 8.23
C ASP A 214 -53.70 -39.73 7.92
N LEU A 215 -52.80 -40.70 7.80
CA LEU A 215 -53.15 -42.10 7.60
C LEU A 215 -53.96 -42.67 8.78
N LEU A 216 -53.55 -42.40 10.03
CA LEU A 216 -54.31 -42.85 11.21
C LEU A 216 -55.73 -42.27 11.23
N VAL A 217 -55.88 -40.97 10.92
CA VAL A 217 -57.19 -40.32 10.85
C VAL A 217 -58.04 -40.92 9.72
N GLN A 218 -57.45 -41.15 8.54
CA GLN A 218 -58.15 -41.78 7.41
C GLN A 218 -58.66 -43.19 7.77
N ILE A 219 -57.82 -44.01 8.39
CA ILE A 219 -58.17 -45.35 8.85
C ILE A 219 -59.29 -45.30 9.90
N ALA A 220 -59.19 -44.38 10.86
CA ALA A 220 -60.21 -44.19 11.88
C ALA A 220 -61.56 -43.75 11.28
N LYS A 221 -61.54 -42.82 10.31
CA LYS A 221 -62.73 -42.39 9.56
C LYS A 221 -63.37 -43.55 8.82
N LEU A 222 -62.57 -44.38 8.16
CA LEU A 222 -63.04 -45.57 7.46
C LEU A 222 -63.74 -46.58 8.38
N TYR A 223 -63.24 -46.76 9.60
CA TYR A 223 -63.89 -47.64 10.58
C TYR A 223 -65.26 -47.11 11.03
N ILE A 224 -65.40 -45.79 11.20
CA ILE A 224 -66.65 -45.13 11.57
C ILE A 224 -67.66 -45.20 10.42
N SER A 225 -67.24 -44.81 9.22
CA SER A 225 -68.10 -44.69 8.04
C SER A 225 -68.39 -46.03 7.35
N GLY A 226 -67.60 -47.05 7.63
CA GLY A 226 -67.66 -48.34 6.96
C GLY A 226 -67.23 -48.25 5.49
N SER A 227 -67.18 -49.40 4.82
CA SER A 227 -66.88 -49.51 3.40
C SER A 227 -67.69 -50.64 2.80
N PRO A 228 -68.69 -50.36 1.94
CA PRO A 228 -69.41 -51.39 1.19
C PRO A 228 -68.46 -52.21 0.30
N LYS A 229 -67.44 -51.57 -0.28
CA LYS A 229 -66.41 -52.20 -1.13
C LYS A 229 -65.61 -53.25 -0.36
N ASP A 230 -65.25 -52.94 0.88
CA ASP A 230 -64.44 -53.83 1.73
C ASP A 230 -65.33 -54.66 2.69
N GLN A 231 -66.66 -54.60 2.53
CA GLN A 231 -67.66 -55.24 3.39
C GLN A 231 -67.50 -54.91 4.89
N LEU A 232 -67.02 -53.70 5.18
CA LEU A 232 -66.85 -53.13 6.50
C LEU A 232 -68.12 -52.36 6.89
N LYS A 233 -68.75 -52.73 8.01
CA LYS A 233 -69.94 -52.05 8.52
C LYS A 233 -69.57 -50.73 9.20
N LYS A 234 -70.56 -49.84 9.33
CA LYS A 234 -70.45 -48.61 10.14
C LYS A 234 -70.35 -48.95 11.63
N HIS A 235 -69.52 -48.22 12.36
CA HIS A 235 -69.33 -48.42 13.80
C HIS A 235 -69.61 -47.14 14.59
N ASN A 236 -70.29 -47.29 15.72
CA ASN A 236 -70.54 -46.19 16.65
C ASN A 236 -69.39 -46.05 17.66
N LYS A 237 -69.47 -44.99 18.49
CA LYS A 237 -68.48 -44.67 19.53
C LYS A 237 -68.09 -45.87 20.40
N ASN A 238 -69.04 -46.71 20.80
CA ASN A 238 -68.77 -47.83 21.72
C ASN A 238 -67.87 -48.91 21.10
N TYR A 239 -67.97 -49.14 19.79
CA TYR A 239 -67.09 -50.08 19.08
C TYR A 239 -65.76 -49.43 18.71
N PHE A 240 -65.81 -48.16 18.27
CA PHE A 240 -64.62 -47.38 17.98
C PHE A 240 -63.66 -47.31 19.17
N ASP A 241 -64.20 -46.96 20.35
CA ASP A 241 -63.42 -46.79 21.58
C ASP A 241 -62.71 -48.09 22.01
N LYS A 242 -63.23 -49.27 21.63
CA LYS A 242 -62.60 -50.56 21.94
C LYS A 242 -61.38 -50.86 21.07
N ILE A 243 -61.31 -50.28 19.88
CA ILE A 243 -60.22 -50.51 18.92
C ILE A 243 -59.17 -49.41 19.01
N PHE A 244 -59.60 -48.15 19.12
CA PHE A 244 -58.74 -47.00 18.93
C PHE A 244 -58.29 -46.30 20.21
N LYS A 245 -58.94 -46.50 21.37
CA LYS A 245 -58.42 -45.97 22.64
C LYS A 245 -57.17 -46.76 23.08
N PRO A 246 -56.18 -46.09 23.70
CA PRO A 246 -56.18 -44.67 24.11
C PRO A 246 -55.66 -43.68 23.04
N HIS A 247 -55.43 -44.12 21.80
CA HIS A 247 -54.66 -43.36 20.81
C HIS A 247 -55.48 -42.37 19.97
N ILE A 248 -56.71 -42.73 19.62
CA ILE A 248 -57.59 -41.89 18.80
C ILE A 248 -58.97 -41.79 19.47
N SER A 249 -59.51 -40.59 19.54
CA SER A 249 -60.84 -40.28 20.06
C SER A 249 -61.88 -40.25 18.94
N PHE A 250 -63.11 -40.69 19.24
CA PHE A 250 -64.21 -40.71 18.26
C PHE A 250 -64.68 -39.31 17.82
N ASN A 251 -64.57 -38.31 18.70
CA ASN A 251 -64.89 -36.89 18.48
C ASN A 251 -66.10 -36.65 17.53
N TYR A 252 -67.29 -37.07 17.97
CA TYR A 252 -68.55 -36.91 17.24
C TYR A 252 -68.57 -37.43 15.79
N GLY A 253 -67.71 -38.40 15.46
CA GLY A 253 -67.60 -38.98 14.13
C GLY A 253 -66.45 -38.39 13.29
N ASP A 254 -65.72 -37.39 13.81
CA ASP A 254 -64.52 -36.82 13.20
C ASP A 254 -63.28 -37.13 14.07
N PRO A 255 -62.63 -38.29 13.88
CA PRO A 255 -61.68 -38.81 14.84
C PRO A 255 -60.44 -37.93 15.00
N LYS A 256 -60.01 -37.74 16.25
CA LYS A 256 -58.85 -36.91 16.61
C LYS A 256 -57.82 -37.72 17.38
N ILE A 257 -56.55 -37.65 16.97
CA ILE A 257 -55.41 -38.27 17.66
C ILE A 257 -55.25 -37.60 19.04
N ILE A 258 -55.07 -38.41 20.08
CA ILE A 258 -55.05 -37.94 21.48
C ILE A 258 -53.65 -37.45 21.91
N SER A 259 -52.58 -38.02 21.36
CA SER A 259 -51.19 -37.59 21.63
C SER A 259 -50.70 -36.62 20.54
N GLU A 260 -50.51 -35.36 20.89
CA GLU A 260 -50.01 -34.32 19.97
C GLU A 260 -48.48 -34.09 20.06
N ASP A 261 -47.79 -34.65 21.06
CA ASP A 261 -46.36 -34.42 21.35
C ASP A 261 -45.36 -35.29 20.53
N ASP A 262 -44.07 -34.93 20.62
CA ASP A 262 -42.87 -35.57 20.02
C ASP A 262 -42.71 -37.08 20.32
N GLY A 263 -43.54 -37.65 21.21
CA GLY A 263 -43.64 -39.07 21.51
C GLY A 263 -44.54 -39.88 20.55
N PHE A 264 -44.90 -39.32 19.38
CA PHE A 264 -45.76 -39.97 18.39
C PHE A 264 -45.11 -41.24 17.81
N ALA A 265 -45.42 -42.38 18.41
CA ALA A 265 -44.89 -43.69 18.01
C ALA A 265 -45.85 -44.41 17.05
N PHE A 266 -45.84 -44.01 15.78
CA PHE A 266 -46.76 -44.53 14.75
C PHE A 266 -46.79 -46.07 14.70
N ALA A 267 -45.64 -46.74 14.68
CA ALA A 267 -45.54 -48.20 14.70
C ALA A 267 -46.25 -48.83 15.91
N LYS A 268 -46.05 -48.25 17.10
CA LYS A 268 -46.69 -48.72 18.33
C LYS A 268 -48.21 -48.55 18.27
N ILE A 269 -48.69 -47.41 17.78
CA ILE A 269 -50.14 -47.14 17.64
C ILE A 269 -50.79 -48.16 16.70
N ILE A 270 -50.18 -48.45 15.55
CA ILE A 270 -50.66 -49.47 14.62
C ILE A 270 -50.66 -50.85 15.28
N GLY A 271 -49.59 -51.21 15.98
CA GLY A 271 -49.48 -52.46 16.73
C GLY A 271 -50.57 -52.62 17.80
N ASP A 272 -50.85 -51.57 18.57
CA ASP A 272 -51.87 -51.57 19.62
C ASP A 272 -53.29 -51.68 19.02
N ILE A 273 -53.57 -51.00 17.90
CA ILE A 273 -54.84 -51.13 17.18
C ILE A 273 -55.03 -52.57 16.68
N LEU A 274 -53.99 -53.19 16.11
CA LEU A 274 -54.03 -54.58 15.67
C LEU A 274 -54.24 -55.55 16.83
N PHE A 275 -53.58 -55.31 17.97
CA PHE A 275 -53.77 -56.07 19.18
C PHE A 275 -55.21 -55.97 19.70
N ASN A 276 -55.78 -54.76 19.72
CA ASN A 276 -57.18 -54.54 20.09
C ASN A 276 -58.14 -55.27 19.14
N CYS A 277 -57.87 -55.24 17.83
CA CYS A 277 -58.63 -56.02 16.83
C CYS A 277 -58.59 -57.53 17.14
N ALA A 278 -57.42 -58.07 17.47
CA ALA A 278 -57.25 -59.49 17.83
C ALA A 278 -57.97 -59.85 19.14
N LYS A 279 -57.84 -59.04 20.19
CA LYS A 279 -58.53 -59.22 21.48
C LYS A 279 -60.04 -59.19 21.34
N HIS A 280 -60.57 -58.28 20.53
CA HIS A 280 -62.01 -58.14 20.33
C HIS A 280 -62.58 -59.19 19.36
N ARG A 281 -61.75 -59.75 18.45
CA ARG A 281 -62.13 -60.91 17.64
C ARG A 281 -62.52 -62.14 18.48
N THR A 282 -61.85 -62.42 19.59
CA THR A 282 -62.16 -63.57 20.45
C THR A 282 -63.37 -63.32 21.37
N LEU A 283 -63.56 -62.09 21.86
CA LEU A 283 -64.69 -61.71 22.72
C LEU A 283 -66.06 -61.57 22.00
N PHE A 284 -66.06 -61.20 20.71
CA PHE A 284 -67.30 -60.95 19.94
C PHE A 284 -67.87 -62.18 19.19
N ALA A 285 -67.39 -63.39 19.51
CA ALA A 285 -67.75 -64.64 18.84
C ALA A 285 -69.26 -64.98 18.87
N ARG A 286 -69.99 -64.53 19.89
CA ARG A 286 -71.43 -64.86 20.08
C ARG A 286 -72.42 -64.00 19.27
N MET A 287 -71.99 -62.96 18.54
CA MET A 287 -72.89 -61.98 17.88
C MET A 287 -72.61 -61.69 16.40
N GLY A 288 -71.85 -62.54 15.68
CA GLY A 288 -71.55 -62.35 14.25
C GLY A 288 -70.63 -61.16 13.92
N GLN A 289 -70.12 -60.47 14.94
CA GLN A 289 -69.20 -59.31 14.85
C GLN A 289 -67.72 -59.71 14.72
N GLN A 290 -67.41 -61.01 14.88
CA GLN A 290 -66.09 -61.61 14.70
C GLN A 290 -65.42 -61.28 13.36
N LEU A 291 -66.23 -61.11 12.31
CA LEU A 291 -65.77 -60.80 10.95
C LEU A 291 -65.33 -59.34 10.76
N GLN A 292 -65.80 -58.39 11.58
CA GLN A 292 -65.59 -56.95 11.31
C GLN A 292 -64.24 -56.44 11.83
N ALA A 293 -63.82 -56.84 13.04
CA ALA A 293 -62.49 -56.52 13.56
C ALA A 293 -61.39 -57.22 12.73
N GLY A 294 -61.65 -58.45 12.28
CA GLY A 294 -60.75 -59.18 11.38
C GLY A 294 -60.55 -58.48 10.04
N LYS A 295 -61.66 -58.18 9.34
CA LYS A 295 -61.64 -57.44 8.08
C LYS A 295 -60.97 -56.07 8.22
N PHE A 296 -61.24 -55.36 9.30
CA PHE A 296 -60.64 -54.07 9.55
C PHE A 296 -59.12 -54.16 9.74
N ALA A 297 -58.62 -55.16 10.47
CA ALA A 297 -57.19 -55.36 10.62
C ALA A 297 -56.50 -55.65 9.27
N ASP A 298 -57.13 -56.43 8.39
CA ASP A 298 -56.60 -56.68 7.04
C ASP A 298 -56.56 -55.39 6.19
N ILE A 299 -57.60 -54.54 6.29
CA ILE A 299 -57.65 -53.23 5.63
C ILE A 299 -56.56 -52.30 6.17
N LEU A 300 -56.40 -52.23 7.49
CA LEU A 300 -55.37 -51.46 8.18
C LEU A 300 -53.98 -51.87 7.70
N LEU A 301 -53.67 -53.16 7.69
CA LEU A 301 -52.38 -53.67 7.22
C LEU A 301 -52.14 -53.33 5.74
N LYS A 302 -53.17 -53.46 4.89
CA LYS A 302 -53.07 -53.11 3.46
C LYS A 302 -52.81 -51.62 3.26
N GLN A 303 -53.52 -50.74 3.97
CA GLN A 303 -53.36 -49.29 3.84
C GLN A 303 -52.03 -48.81 4.42
N ALA A 304 -51.62 -49.34 5.58
CA ALA A 304 -50.32 -49.02 6.16
C ALA A 304 -49.17 -49.51 5.28
N THR A 305 -49.27 -50.71 4.70
CA THR A 305 -48.26 -51.22 3.77
C THR A 305 -48.20 -50.37 2.49
N ALA A 306 -49.34 -49.99 1.91
CA ALA A 306 -49.38 -49.13 0.72
C ALA A 306 -48.79 -47.73 0.98
N ALA A 307 -48.89 -47.23 2.21
CA ALA A 307 -48.36 -45.94 2.63
C ALA A 307 -46.92 -46.01 3.17
N SER A 308 -46.21 -47.13 3.06
CA SER A 308 -44.88 -47.29 3.66
C SER A 308 -43.89 -46.21 3.22
N ASN A 309 -43.90 -45.85 1.94
CA ASN A 309 -43.00 -44.83 1.39
C ASN A 309 -43.34 -43.41 1.88
N SER A 310 -44.61 -43.08 2.10
CA SER A 310 -45.01 -41.75 2.58
C SER A 310 -44.93 -41.61 4.09
N THR A 311 -45.00 -42.73 4.82
CA THR A 311 -44.93 -42.76 6.28
C THR A 311 -43.55 -43.11 6.82
N GLY A 312 -42.64 -43.60 5.97
CA GLY A 312 -41.31 -44.05 6.39
C GLY A 312 -41.31 -45.34 7.20
N LEU A 313 -42.46 -46.02 7.35
CA LEU A 313 -42.58 -47.24 8.14
C LEU A 313 -42.97 -48.42 7.26
N LYS A 314 -42.15 -49.46 7.23
CA LYS A 314 -42.43 -50.72 6.54
C LYS A 314 -42.85 -51.79 7.52
N ILE A 315 -44.06 -52.33 7.36
CA ILE A 315 -44.51 -53.47 8.15
C ILE A 315 -43.82 -54.73 7.61
N THR A 316 -43.05 -55.41 8.46
CA THR A 316 -42.28 -56.61 8.09
C THR A 316 -43.04 -57.88 8.41
N SER A 317 -43.84 -57.88 9.48
CA SER A 317 -44.79 -58.97 9.76
C SER A 317 -45.89 -58.53 10.70
N ALA A 318 -47.12 -58.97 10.41
CA ALA A 318 -48.26 -58.81 11.30
C ALA A 318 -49.33 -59.85 10.93
N SER A 319 -49.89 -60.55 11.92
CA SER A 319 -51.09 -61.36 11.70
C SER A 319 -51.98 -61.34 12.93
N ILE A 320 -53.26 -61.05 12.70
CA ILE A 320 -54.31 -61.20 13.72
C ILE A 320 -54.99 -62.58 13.66
N HIS A 321 -54.51 -63.49 12.80
CA HIS A 321 -55.05 -64.84 12.55
C HIS A 321 -54.15 -65.97 13.11
N LYS A 322 -52.92 -65.64 13.48
CA LYS A 322 -51.90 -66.53 14.06
C LYS A 322 -51.23 -65.78 15.22
N GLU A 323 -50.60 -66.48 16.17
CA GLU A 323 -49.76 -65.85 17.20
C GLU A 323 -48.50 -65.23 16.59
N VAL A 324 -48.65 -64.13 15.85
CA VAL A 324 -47.55 -63.40 15.21
C VAL A 324 -47.52 -62.00 15.79
N HIS A 325 -46.40 -61.65 16.43
CA HIS A 325 -46.18 -60.30 16.94
C HIS A 325 -46.10 -59.29 15.77
N PHE A 326 -46.51 -58.04 16.03
CA PHE A 326 -46.37 -56.94 15.08
C PHE A 326 -44.91 -56.48 15.03
N TYR A 327 -44.33 -56.48 13.83
CA TYR A 327 -42.99 -55.95 13.57
C TYR A 327 -43.04 -54.96 12.41
N ALA A 328 -42.35 -53.85 12.60
CA ALA A 328 -42.17 -52.80 11.61
C ALA A 328 -40.74 -52.27 11.67
N GLU A 329 -40.26 -51.80 10.53
CA GLU A 329 -38.94 -51.23 10.32
C GLU A 329 -39.09 -49.77 9.88
N ASP A 330 -38.28 -48.89 10.44
CA ASP A 330 -38.12 -47.53 9.92
C ASP A 330 -37.27 -47.60 8.65
N ILE A 331 -37.91 -47.29 7.52
CA ILE A 331 -37.27 -47.20 6.21
C ILE A 331 -37.05 -45.73 5.79
N SER A 332 -37.36 -44.78 6.66
CA SER A 332 -36.96 -43.39 6.46
C SER A 332 -35.44 -43.33 6.51
N HIS A 333 -34.83 -42.72 5.50
CA HIS A 333 -33.38 -42.51 5.49
C HIS A 333 -32.95 -41.40 6.45
N VAL A 334 -33.92 -40.75 7.12
CA VAL A 334 -33.75 -39.54 7.93
C VAL A 334 -32.86 -39.78 9.14
N GLU A 335 -33.02 -40.88 9.89
CA GLU A 335 -32.17 -41.16 11.06
C GLU A 335 -30.69 -41.38 10.67
N ASN A 336 -30.46 -42.19 9.64
CA ASN A 336 -29.11 -42.45 9.13
C ASN A 336 -28.46 -41.17 8.59
N ALA A 337 -29.21 -40.38 7.82
CA ALA A 337 -28.75 -39.08 7.34
C ALA A 337 -28.47 -38.09 8.47
N ARG A 338 -29.30 -38.08 9.53
CA ARG A 338 -29.11 -37.24 10.73
C ARG A 338 -27.85 -37.63 11.49
N LYS A 339 -27.56 -38.93 11.61
CA LYS A 339 -26.32 -39.42 12.22
C LYS A 339 -25.10 -38.96 11.43
N ALA A 340 -25.11 -39.15 10.11
CA ALA A 340 -24.03 -38.68 9.24
C ALA A 340 -23.84 -37.16 9.30
N LEU A 341 -24.94 -36.39 9.34
CA LEU A 341 -24.89 -34.94 9.50
C LEU A 341 -24.28 -34.53 10.85
N ASN A 342 -24.65 -35.19 11.94
CA ASN A 342 -24.11 -34.91 13.26
C ASN A 342 -22.60 -35.20 13.33
N GLU A 343 -22.15 -36.29 12.72
CA GLU A 343 -20.72 -36.60 12.58
C GLU A 343 -19.99 -35.54 11.74
N ALA A 344 -20.58 -35.08 10.63
CA ALA A 344 -20.03 -34.01 9.80
C ALA A 344 -19.94 -32.67 10.56
N LYS A 345 -21.00 -32.29 11.30
CA LYS A 345 -21.01 -31.10 12.17
C LYS A 345 -19.94 -31.19 13.26
N ALA A 346 -19.81 -32.34 13.92
CA ALA A 346 -18.78 -32.55 14.94
C ALA A 346 -17.36 -32.42 14.36
N ASN A 347 -17.12 -33.00 13.18
CA ASN A 347 -15.86 -32.88 12.46
C ASN A 347 -15.54 -31.42 12.08
N PHE A 348 -16.53 -30.69 11.56
CA PHE A 348 -16.40 -29.27 11.23
C PHE A 348 -16.04 -28.44 12.48
N LEU A 349 -16.76 -28.63 13.58
CA LEU A 349 -16.49 -27.93 14.85
C LEU A 349 -15.08 -28.20 15.39
N LYS A 350 -14.56 -29.43 15.21
CA LYS A 350 -13.25 -29.81 15.72
C LYS A 350 -12.09 -29.34 14.84
N LYS A 351 -12.23 -29.42 13.51
CA LYS A 351 -11.13 -29.21 12.56
C LYS A 351 -11.20 -27.87 11.85
N ASP A 352 -12.33 -27.57 11.22
CA ASP A 352 -12.46 -26.43 10.31
C ASP A 352 -12.87 -25.14 11.05
N LYS A 353 -13.74 -25.22 12.07
CA LYS A 353 -14.22 -24.05 12.83
C LYS A 353 -13.08 -23.23 13.46
N PRO A 354 -12.07 -23.83 14.12
CA PRO A 354 -10.95 -23.07 14.68
C PRO A 354 -10.14 -22.33 13.60
N GLN A 355 -10.01 -22.92 12.41
CA GLN A 355 -9.29 -22.32 11.29
C GLN A 355 -10.12 -21.21 10.63
N GLN A 356 -11.42 -21.44 10.40
CA GLN A 356 -12.38 -20.44 9.92
C GLN A 356 -12.35 -19.15 10.76
N LEU A 357 -12.20 -19.27 12.09
CA LEU A 357 -12.10 -18.12 12.99
C LEU A 357 -10.75 -17.38 12.92
N LYS A 358 -9.66 -18.09 12.57
CA LYS A 358 -8.30 -17.52 12.48
C LYS A 358 -8.03 -16.85 11.13
N LEU A 359 -8.57 -17.38 10.04
CA LEU A 359 -8.30 -16.89 8.68
C LEU A 359 -8.57 -15.38 8.49
N PRO A 360 -9.66 -14.77 9.02
CA PRO A 360 -9.87 -13.33 8.91
C PRO A 360 -8.74 -12.48 9.51
N GLN A 361 -8.17 -12.92 10.64
CA GLN A 361 -7.04 -12.22 11.27
C GLN A 361 -5.78 -12.33 10.41
N LEU A 362 -5.49 -13.53 9.89
CA LEU A 362 -4.35 -13.75 8.99
C LEU A 362 -4.47 -12.94 7.69
N ILE A 363 -5.67 -12.86 7.11
CA ILE A 363 -5.95 -12.02 5.93
C ILE A 363 -5.71 -10.55 6.27
N ALA A 364 -6.19 -10.06 7.42
CA ALA A 364 -5.99 -8.69 7.85
C ALA A 364 -4.50 -8.37 8.09
N GLU A 365 -3.74 -9.28 8.68
CA GLU A 365 -2.28 -9.17 8.86
C GLU A 365 -1.56 -9.08 7.51
N LEU A 366 -1.91 -9.93 6.54
CA LEU A 366 -1.35 -9.89 5.19
C LEU A 366 -1.72 -8.61 4.44
N GLN A 367 -2.95 -8.11 4.58
CA GLN A 367 -3.36 -6.82 4.02
C GLN A 367 -2.59 -5.66 4.66
N SER A 368 -2.32 -5.72 5.96
CA SER A 368 -1.48 -4.75 6.66
C SER A 368 -0.04 -4.81 6.15
N LYS A 369 0.51 -6.03 5.99
CA LYS A 369 1.84 -6.26 5.39
C LYS A 369 1.92 -5.66 3.98
N LYS A 370 0.90 -5.88 3.14
CA LYS A 370 0.81 -5.29 1.80
C LYS A 370 0.86 -3.76 1.84
N LYS A 371 0.11 -3.12 2.74
CA LYS A 371 0.18 -1.67 2.96
C LYS A 371 1.57 -1.21 3.41
N GLY A 372 2.21 -1.97 4.30
CA GLY A 372 3.59 -1.73 4.74
C GLY A 372 4.60 -1.79 3.60
N LEU A 373 4.47 -2.76 2.69
CA LEU A 373 5.32 -2.86 1.49
C LEU A 373 5.22 -1.62 0.61
N PHE A 374 4.01 -1.14 0.32
CA PHE A 374 3.82 0.11 -0.43
C PHE A 374 4.49 1.30 0.26
N LYS A 375 4.29 1.47 1.58
CA LYS A 375 4.89 2.57 2.34
C LYS A 375 6.42 2.54 2.33
N ASN A 376 7.01 1.36 2.54
CA ASN A 376 8.47 1.19 2.49
C ASN A 376 9.02 1.47 1.09
N PHE A 377 8.27 1.07 0.06
CA PHE A 377 8.63 1.33 -1.32
C PHE A 377 8.57 2.83 -1.63
N GLU A 378 7.51 3.54 -1.23
CA GLU A 378 7.41 4.99 -1.39
C GLU A 378 8.56 5.73 -0.71
N GLN A 379 8.93 5.36 0.51
CA GLN A 379 10.10 5.95 1.19
C GLN A 379 11.40 5.73 0.41
N LYS A 380 11.55 4.59 -0.26
CA LYS A 380 12.71 4.31 -1.10
C LYS A 380 12.72 5.19 -2.36
N ILE A 381 11.57 5.38 -2.99
CA ILE A 381 11.40 6.30 -4.12
C ILE A 381 11.69 7.73 -3.71
N ASP A 382 11.17 8.19 -2.57
CA ASP A 382 11.40 9.56 -2.09
C ASP A 382 12.89 9.83 -1.84
N LYS A 383 13.64 8.84 -1.33
CA LYS A 383 15.11 8.92 -1.21
C LYS A 383 15.79 9.11 -2.57
N TYR A 384 15.38 8.38 -3.60
CA TYR A 384 15.91 8.56 -4.95
C TYR A 384 15.49 9.92 -5.55
N GLY A 385 14.26 10.37 -5.29
CA GLY A 385 13.78 11.69 -5.67
C GLY A 385 14.61 12.80 -5.02
N HIS A 386 14.94 12.68 -3.74
CA HIS A 386 15.82 13.64 -3.07
C HIS A 386 17.20 13.71 -3.73
N LYS A 387 17.83 12.56 -4.05
CA LYS A 387 19.10 12.52 -4.78
C LYS A 387 19.00 13.23 -6.13
N LEU A 388 17.92 12.99 -6.84
CA LEU A 388 17.63 13.63 -8.12
C LEU A 388 17.51 15.15 -7.98
N GLY A 389 16.80 15.62 -6.96
CA GLY A 389 16.68 17.04 -6.63
C GLY A 389 18.00 17.70 -6.28
N CYS A 390 18.87 17.01 -5.53
CA CYS A 390 20.22 17.48 -5.25
C CYS A 390 21.05 17.61 -6.54
N ALA A 391 21.05 16.59 -7.40
CA ALA A 391 21.74 16.63 -8.70
C ALA A 391 21.23 17.79 -9.58
N TYR A 392 19.91 18.02 -9.58
CA TYR A 392 19.31 19.15 -10.29
C TYR A 392 19.78 20.50 -9.73
N LYS A 393 19.78 20.69 -8.41
CA LYS A 393 20.26 21.93 -7.78
C LYS A 393 21.74 22.20 -8.05
N ILE A 394 22.56 21.16 -8.12
CA ILE A 394 23.97 21.26 -8.49
C ILE A 394 24.09 21.77 -9.92
N ARG A 395 23.41 21.12 -10.88
CA ARG A 395 23.41 21.53 -12.28
C ARG A 395 22.93 22.97 -12.47
N ALA A 396 21.83 23.35 -11.81
CA ALA A 396 21.29 24.70 -11.88
C ALA A 396 22.18 25.76 -11.19
N SER A 397 23.04 25.37 -10.25
CA SER A 397 23.98 26.27 -9.56
C SER A 397 25.27 26.54 -10.35
N TYR A 398 25.57 25.75 -11.38
CA TYR A 398 26.67 25.97 -12.31
C TYR A 398 26.10 26.47 -13.65
N PRO A 399 26.17 27.78 -13.97
CA PRO A 399 25.96 28.19 -15.34
C PRO A 399 27.04 27.51 -16.19
N THR A 400 26.64 26.76 -17.21
CA THR A 400 27.54 26.45 -18.33
C THR A 400 28.21 27.75 -18.77
N PRO A 401 29.53 27.75 -19.04
CA PRO A 401 30.19 28.94 -19.57
C PRO A 401 29.40 29.40 -20.80
N ILE A 402 28.99 30.67 -20.79
CA ILE A 402 28.54 31.34 -21.98
C ILE A 402 29.80 31.54 -22.83
N GLU A 403 30.12 30.59 -23.69
CA GLU A 403 30.91 30.89 -24.88
C GLU A 403 30.01 31.68 -25.82
N ASN A 404 30.21 33.00 -25.85
CA ASN A 404 29.59 33.83 -26.86
C ASN A 404 30.22 33.53 -28.22
N SER A 405 29.63 32.60 -28.97
CA SER A 405 29.20 32.81 -30.37
C SER A 405 28.44 31.57 -30.91
N ARG A 406 27.16 31.78 -31.28
CA ARG A 406 26.27 30.84 -32.02
C ARG A 406 26.87 30.41 -33.37
N PRO A 407 26.34 29.39 -34.09
CA PRO A 407 25.35 28.33 -33.76
C PRO A 407 25.80 26.89 -34.19
N ALA A 408 24.96 25.90 -33.87
CA ALA A 408 24.84 24.58 -34.51
C ALA A 408 25.48 23.34 -33.83
N GLU A 409 24.64 22.29 -33.79
CA GLU A 409 24.92 20.84 -33.76
C GLU A 409 25.59 20.24 -32.51
N LEU A 410 24.83 19.55 -31.65
CA LEU A 410 24.48 18.11 -31.66
C LEU A 410 25.62 17.16 -31.27
N ALA A 411 25.38 16.42 -30.17
CA ALA A 411 25.87 15.08 -29.85
C ALA A 411 27.39 14.92 -29.56
N SER A 412 27.82 14.22 -28.52
CA SER A 412 27.53 12.80 -28.29
C SER A 412 28.28 12.26 -27.04
N GLN A 413 27.55 11.42 -26.28
CA GLN A 413 27.93 10.14 -25.65
C GLN A 413 29.24 10.02 -24.82
N THR A 414 29.19 9.93 -23.48
CA THR A 414 28.99 8.73 -22.59
C THR A 414 30.01 7.57 -22.72
N LYS A 415 30.65 7.21 -21.58
CA LYS A 415 30.74 5.87 -20.89
C LYS A 415 32.06 5.78 -20.08
N SER A 416 32.08 5.65 -18.75
CA SER A 416 31.69 4.53 -17.83
C SER A 416 32.71 3.40 -17.70
N ASN A 417 33.17 3.10 -16.47
CA ASN A 417 33.07 1.80 -15.73
C ASN A 417 33.95 1.80 -14.43
N GLN A 418 33.36 1.69 -13.21
CA GLN A 418 33.37 0.56 -12.22
C GLN A 418 34.74 0.28 -11.54
N THR A 419 34.97 0.14 -10.21
CA THR A 419 34.30 -0.67 -9.14
C THR A 419 34.86 -0.36 -7.70
N ILE A 420 34.03 -0.55 -6.64
CA ILE A 420 34.27 -0.82 -5.16
C ILE A 420 35.06 0.14 -4.22
N ALA A 421 34.34 0.82 -3.30
CA ALA A 421 34.67 1.33 -1.94
C ALA A 421 33.44 2.14 -1.42
N PRO A 422 33.20 2.44 -0.11
CA PRO A 422 32.08 3.30 0.28
C PRO A 422 32.15 4.61 -0.52
N SER A 423 31.08 4.94 -1.27
CA SER A 423 31.22 5.95 -2.30
C SER A 423 31.57 7.29 -1.67
N LEU A 424 32.53 7.98 -2.29
CA LEU A 424 32.90 9.37 -2.01
C LEU A 424 31.66 10.25 -1.77
N GLU A 425 30.59 9.97 -2.51
CA GLU A 425 29.25 10.57 -2.44
C GLU A 425 28.56 10.40 -1.07
N GLN A 426 28.68 9.25 -0.40
CA GLN A 426 28.17 9.06 0.96
C GLN A 426 28.98 9.85 1.98
N LYS A 427 30.31 9.84 1.87
CA LYS A 427 31.19 10.64 2.73
C LYS A 427 30.95 12.14 2.54
N LEU A 428 30.76 12.57 1.30
CA LEU A 428 30.48 13.94 0.92
C LEU A 428 29.13 14.42 1.47
N ASN A 429 28.06 13.63 1.34
CA ASN A 429 26.75 14.02 1.87
C ASN A 429 26.77 14.16 3.41
N THR A 430 27.42 13.25 4.14
CA THR A 430 27.58 13.37 5.59
C THR A 430 28.45 14.56 5.99
N LEU A 431 29.50 14.86 5.22
CA LEU A 431 30.32 16.06 5.39
C LEU A 431 29.50 17.34 5.20
N LEU A 432 28.64 17.38 4.18
CA LEU A 432 27.78 18.52 3.88
C LEU A 432 26.72 18.75 4.96
N ASP A 433 26.05 17.70 5.43
CA ASP A 433 25.06 17.77 6.50
C ASP A 433 25.69 18.29 7.82
N THR A 434 26.90 17.81 8.13
CA THR A 434 27.64 18.23 9.33
C THR A 434 28.10 19.68 9.23
N LEU A 435 28.62 20.10 8.07
CA LEU A 435 29.02 21.48 7.82
C LEU A 435 27.83 22.45 7.90
N GLU A 436 26.68 22.08 7.33
CA GLU A 436 25.47 22.90 7.37
C GLU A 436 24.93 23.04 8.80
N GLU A 437 24.94 21.96 9.59
CA GLU A 437 24.54 21.99 11.00
C GLU A 437 25.49 22.85 11.86
N GLU A 438 26.81 22.70 11.69
CA GLU A 438 27.80 23.50 12.41
C GLU A 438 27.70 24.99 12.04
N LEU A 439 27.53 25.32 10.75
CA LEU A 439 27.36 26.69 10.24
C LEU A 439 26.13 27.42 10.82
N THR A 440 25.07 26.69 11.20
CA THR A 440 23.89 27.28 11.84
C THR A 440 24.07 27.62 13.32
N LYS A 441 25.04 26.99 14.01
CA LYS A 441 25.28 27.14 15.46
C LYS A 441 26.31 28.23 15.80
N ILE A 442 26.93 28.84 14.80
CA ILE A 442 28.12 29.68 14.96
C ILE A 442 27.81 31.05 15.58
N LYS A 443 28.46 31.32 16.72
CA LYS A 443 28.58 32.67 17.32
C LYS A 443 29.99 33.26 17.25
N ASP A 444 31.02 32.41 17.11
CA ASP A 444 32.44 32.79 17.11
C ASP A 444 33.14 32.44 15.78
N LYS A 445 33.88 33.41 15.22
CA LYS A 445 34.42 33.35 13.85
C LYS A 445 35.69 32.54 13.71
N ASP A 446 36.52 32.46 14.75
CA ASP A 446 37.81 31.77 14.67
C ASP A 446 37.64 30.25 14.80
N GLN A 447 36.71 29.78 15.65
CA GLN A 447 36.30 28.35 15.68
C GLN A 447 35.69 27.88 14.35
N SER A 448 35.00 28.79 13.63
CA SER A 448 34.41 28.48 12.32
C SER A 448 35.49 28.19 11.27
N LEU A 449 36.57 28.97 11.31
CA LEU A 449 37.67 28.85 10.37
C LEU A 449 38.36 27.49 10.53
N ASP A 450 38.67 27.11 11.76
CA ASP A 450 39.38 25.86 12.05
C ASP A 450 38.58 24.62 11.61
N ILE A 451 37.26 24.62 11.84
CA ILE A 451 36.37 23.55 11.39
C ILE A 451 36.37 23.49 9.86
N ILE A 452 36.15 24.62 9.19
CA ILE A 452 36.10 24.69 7.72
C ILE A 452 37.45 24.24 7.11
N LEU A 453 38.57 24.72 7.65
CA LEU A 453 39.91 24.36 7.17
C LEU A 453 40.20 22.87 7.35
N LYS A 454 39.81 22.28 8.48
CA LYS A 454 39.93 20.83 8.71
C LYS A 454 39.14 20.03 7.68
N HIS A 455 37.91 20.44 7.39
CA HIS A 455 37.06 19.77 6.40
C HIS A 455 37.63 19.90 4.97
N ILE A 456 38.21 21.05 4.62
CA ILE A 456 38.91 21.25 3.33
C ILE A 456 40.12 20.31 3.23
N ALA A 457 40.89 20.15 4.31
CA ALA A 457 42.05 19.27 4.32
C ALA A 457 41.69 17.79 4.10
N ASP A 458 40.54 17.33 4.60
CA ASP A 458 40.11 15.94 4.50
C ASP A 458 39.58 15.54 3.11
N ILE A 459 39.35 16.50 2.20
CA ILE A 459 38.85 16.22 0.84
C ILE A 459 40.01 15.97 -0.13
N ASP A 460 40.03 14.78 -0.72
CA ASP A 460 41.10 14.26 -1.57
C ASP A 460 40.89 14.47 -3.08
N ASP A 461 39.73 14.96 -3.51
CA ASP A 461 39.43 15.26 -4.90
C ASP A 461 38.94 16.71 -5.14
N ASN A 462 39.28 17.26 -6.30
CA ASN A 462 38.96 18.64 -6.68
C ASN A 462 37.47 18.90 -6.98
N PRO A 463 36.71 17.97 -7.58
CA PRO A 463 35.26 18.14 -7.74
C PRO A 463 34.52 18.33 -6.40
N SER A 464 34.83 17.53 -5.38
CA SER A 464 34.24 17.68 -4.04
C SER A 464 34.65 18.99 -3.38
N LEU A 465 35.90 19.42 -3.50
CA LEU A 465 36.36 20.73 -3.02
C LEU A 465 35.55 21.87 -3.65
N ARG A 466 35.30 21.80 -4.96
CA ARG A 466 34.48 22.82 -5.65
C ARG A 466 33.05 22.85 -5.13
N MET A 467 32.45 21.70 -4.83
CA MET A 467 31.11 21.59 -4.28
C MET A 467 31.00 22.24 -2.89
N VAL A 468 31.95 21.93 -2.00
CA VAL A 468 32.00 22.52 -0.65
C VAL A 468 32.26 24.03 -0.72
N HIS A 469 33.16 24.47 -1.60
CA HIS A 469 33.42 25.89 -1.84
C HIS A 469 32.16 26.64 -2.28
N SER A 470 31.41 26.11 -3.25
CA SER A 470 30.17 26.72 -3.75
C SER A 470 29.06 26.82 -2.70
N LEU A 471 29.04 25.92 -1.70
CA LEU A 471 28.10 25.99 -0.57
C LEU A 471 28.53 27.05 0.44
N LEU A 472 29.81 27.09 0.81
CA LEU A 472 30.34 28.10 1.71
C LEU A 472 30.20 29.52 1.13
N ALA A 473 30.33 29.67 -0.19
CA ALA A 473 30.17 30.94 -0.90
C ALA A 473 28.72 31.50 -0.82
N LYS A 474 27.72 30.65 -0.55
CA LYS A 474 26.33 31.09 -0.37
C LYS A 474 26.06 31.69 1.02
N HIS A 475 26.98 31.50 1.98
CA HIS A 475 26.85 32.08 3.32
C HIS A 475 27.35 33.51 3.37
N ASN A 476 26.40 34.45 3.29
CA ASN A 476 26.64 35.91 3.36
C ASN A 476 27.55 36.36 4.53
N ASN A 477 27.51 35.68 5.68
CA ASN A 477 28.30 36.02 6.86
C ASN A 477 29.80 35.72 6.70
N LEU A 478 30.15 34.76 5.85
CA LEU A 478 31.53 34.42 5.51
C LEU A 478 32.05 35.38 4.43
N VAL A 479 31.25 35.63 3.39
CA VAL A 479 31.69 36.38 2.20
C VAL A 479 31.71 37.89 2.39
N LYS A 480 30.71 38.49 3.07
CA LYS A 480 30.56 39.96 3.12
C LYS A 480 31.68 40.64 3.91
N PRO A 481 32.33 41.70 3.35
CA PRO A 481 33.30 42.50 4.08
C PRO A 481 32.60 43.27 5.21
N LYS A 482 33.24 43.35 6.39
CA LYS A 482 32.90 44.34 7.42
C LYS A 482 33.81 45.56 7.24
N PHE A 483 33.24 46.74 7.44
CA PHE A 483 33.85 48.05 7.21
C PHE A 483 35.35 48.12 7.62
N TRP A 484 36.15 48.73 6.73
CA TRP A 484 37.56 49.12 6.84
C TRP A 484 38.67 48.07 6.64
N ASN A 485 38.38 46.76 6.55
CA ASN A 485 39.38 45.75 6.15
C ASN A 485 38.88 44.89 4.98
N THR A 486 39.02 45.41 3.76
CA THR A 486 38.58 44.74 2.52
C THR A 486 39.72 43.96 1.89
N HIS A 487 39.54 42.64 1.74
CA HIS A 487 40.46 41.78 1.01
C HIS A 487 39.87 41.49 -0.38
N LYS A 488 40.74 41.19 -1.36
CA LYS A 488 40.36 40.99 -2.76
C LYS A 488 40.15 39.49 -3.00
N THR A 489 38.92 39.09 -3.34
CA THR A 489 38.57 37.76 -3.86
C THR A 489 38.11 37.90 -5.29
N THR A 490 38.18 36.85 -6.09
CA THR A 490 37.56 36.88 -7.41
C THR A 490 36.68 35.67 -7.68
N MET A 491 35.58 35.55 -6.94
CA MET A 491 34.53 34.57 -7.24
C MET A 491 34.12 34.70 -8.72
N TYR A 492 34.45 33.68 -9.52
CA TYR A 492 34.12 33.58 -10.95
C TYR A 492 34.86 34.53 -11.90
N GLY A 493 36.04 35.03 -11.53
CA GLY A 493 36.94 35.71 -12.47
C GLY A 493 36.94 37.24 -12.41
N ASP A 494 36.06 37.86 -11.62
CA ASP A 494 36.04 39.32 -11.41
C ASP A 494 36.42 39.71 -9.98
N GLU A 495 37.22 40.75 -9.82
CA GLU A 495 37.73 41.20 -8.51
C GLU A 495 36.62 41.83 -7.65
N ALA A 496 36.27 41.17 -6.56
CA ALA A 496 35.25 41.56 -5.59
C ALA A 496 35.83 41.69 -4.17
N ARG A 497 35.23 42.57 -3.36
CA ARG A 497 35.63 42.76 -1.96
C ARG A 497 35.02 41.67 -1.08
N CYS A 498 35.85 40.99 -0.29
CA CYS A 498 35.40 40.00 0.70
C CYS A 498 35.95 40.25 2.10
N SER A 499 35.48 39.43 3.05
CA SER A 499 36.04 39.37 4.39
C SER A 499 37.43 38.72 4.39
N ALA A 500 38.27 39.09 5.37
CA ALA A 500 39.56 38.43 5.62
C ALA A 500 39.42 36.91 5.90
N LEU A 501 38.26 36.51 6.44
CA LEU A 501 37.94 35.12 6.73
C LEU A 501 37.73 34.33 5.43
N TRP A 502 37.00 34.92 4.48
CA TRP A 502 36.74 34.31 3.17
C TRP A 502 38.02 34.12 2.37
N GLU A 503 38.90 35.12 2.37
CA GLU A 503 40.20 35.00 1.70
C GLU A 503 41.04 33.82 2.24
N LYS A 504 41.06 33.61 3.56
CA LYS A 504 41.76 32.45 4.17
C LYS A 504 41.14 31.12 3.74
N ILE A 505 39.81 31.06 3.65
CA ILE A 505 39.09 29.86 3.19
C ILE A 505 39.44 29.58 1.71
N GLU A 506 39.39 30.59 0.84
CA GLU A 506 39.73 30.44 -0.58
C GLU A 506 41.19 30.03 -0.79
N GLN A 507 42.13 30.61 -0.03
CA GLN A 507 43.53 30.18 -0.05
C GLN A 507 43.67 28.70 0.34
N ALA A 508 42.90 28.21 1.31
CA ALA A 508 42.93 26.80 1.68
C ALA A 508 42.40 25.88 0.58
N PHE A 509 41.32 26.28 -0.10
CA PHE A 509 40.82 25.58 -1.29
C PHE A 509 41.86 25.55 -2.40
N ALA A 510 42.51 26.68 -2.71
CA ALA A 510 43.54 26.75 -3.74
C ALA A 510 44.74 25.84 -3.42
N LYS A 511 45.20 25.85 -2.16
CA LYS A 511 46.28 24.98 -1.68
C LYS A 511 45.93 23.50 -1.76
N ARG A 512 44.72 23.12 -1.33
CA ARG A 512 44.29 21.72 -1.37
C ARG A 512 44.06 21.24 -2.80
N MET A 513 43.44 22.09 -3.63
CA MET A 513 43.22 21.77 -5.04
C MET A 513 44.53 21.56 -5.80
N PHE A 514 45.51 22.41 -5.52
CA PHE A 514 46.86 22.25 -6.04
C PHE A 514 47.54 20.97 -5.51
N ALA A 515 47.45 20.68 -4.21
CA ALA A 515 48.02 19.48 -3.61
C ALA A 515 47.42 18.17 -4.16
N ASN A 516 46.12 18.15 -4.47
CA ASN A 516 45.47 16.99 -5.10
C ASN A 516 45.96 16.80 -6.54
N LEU A 517 46.09 17.88 -7.33
CA LEU A 517 46.69 17.81 -8.67
C LEU A 517 48.15 17.36 -8.64
N TYR A 518 48.90 17.76 -7.60
CA TYR A 518 50.28 17.33 -7.41
C TYR A 518 50.40 15.85 -7.07
N LYS A 519 49.51 15.33 -6.22
CA LYS A 519 49.45 13.90 -5.83
C LYS A 519 49.08 12.97 -6.98
N GLU A 520 48.29 13.43 -7.94
CA GLU A 520 47.82 12.62 -9.07
C GLU A 520 48.87 12.42 -10.18
N SER A 521 50.07 12.99 -10.04
CA SER A 521 51.12 12.89 -11.06
C SER A 521 52.46 12.45 -10.49
N ASP A 522 52.90 11.24 -10.85
CA ASP A 522 54.23 10.71 -10.49
C ASP A 522 55.41 11.51 -11.12
N THR A 523 55.15 12.35 -12.13
CA THR A 523 56.15 13.25 -12.75
C THR A 523 55.48 14.51 -13.33
N LEU A 524 55.30 15.55 -12.51
CA LEU A 524 54.97 16.89 -13.01
C LEU A 524 56.27 17.61 -13.41
N SER A 525 56.47 17.87 -14.70
CA SER A 525 57.45 18.86 -15.16
C SER A 525 56.93 20.28 -14.85
N GLU A 526 57.84 21.25 -14.67
CA GLU A 526 57.47 22.67 -14.44
C GLU A 526 56.52 23.20 -15.51
N GLU A 527 56.69 22.79 -16.78
CA GLU A 527 55.77 23.11 -17.87
C GLU A 527 54.34 22.62 -17.61
N LYS A 528 54.15 21.39 -17.13
CA LYS A 528 52.81 20.86 -16.84
C LYS A 528 52.15 21.59 -15.66
N ILE A 529 52.93 22.01 -14.67
CA ILE A 529 52.43 22.79 -13.53
C ILE A 529 51.99 24.17 -14.00
N ALA A 530 52.79 24.82 -14.84
CA ALA A 530 52.43 26.11 -15.45
C ALA A 530 51.16 25.99 -16.29
N THR A 531 51.02 24.93 -17.12
CA THR A 531 49.80 24.68 -17.91
C THR A 531 48.59 24.43 -17.02
N LEU A 532 48.70 23.62 -15.96
CA LEU A 532 47.61 23.33 -15.02
C LEU A 532 47.13 24.57 -14.26
N ILE A 533 48.06 25.45 -13.87
CA ILE A 533 47.73 26.72 -13.24
C ILE A 533 47.07 27.65 -14.27
N GLN A 534 47.55 27.66 -15.51
CA GLN A 534 47.02 28.51 -16.59
C GLN A 534 45.60 28.10 -17.05
N ASP A 535 45.30 26.81 -17.02
CA ASP A 535 44.02 26.21 -17.46
C ASP A 535 42.96 26.16 -16.35
N ASN A 536 43.35 26.42 -15.10
CA ASN A 536 42.43 26.51 -13.97
C ASN A 536 42.30 27.97 -13.53
N PRO A 537 41.21 28.68 -13.89
CA PRO A 537 41.02 30.10 -13.57
C PRO A 537 41.16 30.42 -12.07
N PHE A 538 40.83 29.45 -11.20
CA PHE A 538 40.95 29.57 -9.75
C PHE A 538 42.42 29.48 -9.29
N LEU A 539 43.20 28.54 -9.82
CA LEU A 539 44.64 28.42 -9.48
C LEU A 539 45.48 29.52 -10.13
N LYS A 540 45.13 29.96 -11.34
CA LYS A 540 45.81 31.01 -12.11
C LYS A 540 45.97 32.32 -11.34
N ARG A 541 45.01 32.69 -10.50
CA ARG A 541 45.09 33.91 -9.67
C ARG A 541 45.76 33.71 -8.32
N HIS A 542 45.85 32.48 -7.84
CA HIS A 542 46.70 32.11 -6.72
C HIS A 542 48.11 31.67 -7.18
N CYS A 543 48.46 31.89 -8.45
CA CYS A 543 49.71 31.47 -9.08
C CYS A 543 50.92 31.97 -8.30
N SER A 544 50.97 33.23 -7.89
CA SER A 544 52.09 33.77 -7.09
C SER A 544 52.27 33.07 -5.75
N MET A 545 51.17 32.73 -5.07
CA MET A 545 51.21 31.94 -3.82
C MET A 545 51.69 30.51 -4.10
N ILE A 546 51.23 29.90 -5.20
CA ILE A 546 51.57 28.54 -5.62
C ILE A 546 53.03 28.45 -6.11
N GLU A 547 53.53 29.43 -6.85
CA GLU A 547 54.92 29.58 -7.29
C GLU A 547 55.87 29.71 -6.11
N VAL A 548 55.49 30.43 -5.05
CA VAL A 548 56.24 30.50 -3.78
C VAL A 548 56.33 29.13 -3.09
N ILE A 549 55.31 28.28 -3.27
CA ILE A 549 55.30 26.90 -2.73
C ILE A 549 56.18 25.96 -3.58
N LEU A 550 56.29 26.23 -4.88
CA LEU A 550 57.02 25.40 -5.85
C LEU A 550 58.52 25.68 -5.91
N ASN A 551 58.95 26.92 -5.71
CA ASN A 551 60.34 27.37 -5.87
C ASN A 551 61.28 26.99 -4.72
N THR A 552 60.97 25.96 -3.93
CA THR A 552 61.95 25.35 -3.01
C THR A 552 61.72 23.83 -2.91
N PRO A 553 62.72 22.98 -3.20
CA PRO A 553 62.54 21.51 -3.16
C PRO A 553 62.12 21.01 -1.76
N VAL A 554 62.59 21.72 -0.73
CA VAL A 554 62.29 21.46 0.67
C VAL A 554 60.87 21.94 1.04
N THR A 555 60.32 22.96 0.38
CA THR A 555 58.96 23.46 0.66
C THR A 555 57.88 22.59 0.07
N ALA A 556 58.06 21.92 -1.08
CA ALA A 556 57.03 21.00 -1.62
C ALA A 556 56.78 19.78 -0.71
N GLN A 557 57.83 19.18 -0.15
CA GLN A 557 57.72 18.13 0.88
C GLN A 557 57.23 18.67 2.23
N LEU A 558 57.67 19.86 2.63
CA LEU A 558 57.13 20.55 3.81
C LEU A 558 55.67 21.00 3.63
N PHE A 559 55.19 21.19 2.40
CA PHE A 559 53.83 21.66 2.12
C PHE A 559 52.80 20.59 2.44
N SER A 560 53.09 19.34 2.04
CA SER A 560 52.26 18.17 2.37
C SER A 560 52.26 17.87 3.87
N SER A 561 53.37 18.12 4.58
CA SER A 561 53.47 17.90 6.03
C SER A 561 52.95 19.09 6.87
N ARG A 562 53.08 20.33 6.41
CA ARG A 562 52.50 21.52 7.06
C ARG A 562 51.00 21.64 6.85
N LEU A 563 50.43 21.17 5.73
CA LEU A 563 48.97 21.05 5.57
C LEU A 563 48.37 20.08 6.61
N ALA A 564 49.10 19.03 6.99
CA ALA A 564 48.70 18.16 8.09
C ALA A 564 48.85 18.83 9.47
N ALA A 565 49.81 19.75 9.64
CA ALA A 565 50.02 20.50 10.87
C ALA A 565 49.02 21.66 11.08
N ILE A 566 48.52 22.29 10.00
CA ILE A 566 47.49 23.35 10.04
C ILE A 566 46.13 22.81 10.53
N ALA A 567 45.92 21.49 10.50
CA ALA A 567 44.72 20.82 11.00
C ALA A 567 44.75 20.54 12.53
N GLN A 568 45.81 20.93 13.24
CA GLN A 568 45.85 20.94 14.71
C GLN A 568 45.91 22.38 15.23
N PRO A 569 45.15 22.74 16.28
CA PRO A 569 45.17 24.09 16.83
C PRO A 569 46.57 24.37 17.37
N ALA A 570 47.17 25.47 16.94
CA ALA A 570 48.50 25.90 17.38
C ALA A 570 48.46 26.22 18.88
N VAL A 571 49.14 25.40 19.68
CA VAL A 571 49.69 25.87 20.96
C VAL A 571 50.97 26.62 20.61
N GLU A 572 51.02 27.91 20.92
CA GLU A 572 52.25 28.69 20.86
C GLU A 572 53.33 28.03 21.74
N PRO A 573 54.52 27.69 21.23
CA PRO A 573 55.66 27.48 22.10
C PRO A 573 56.30 28.84 22.36
N ALA A 574 56.08 29.33 23.58
CA ALA A 574 57.00 30.25 24.21
C ALA A 574 58.37 29.57 24.37
N GLY A 575 59.44 30.30 24.04
CA GLY A 575 60.76 30.13 24.66
C GLY A 575 61.64 28.96 24.21
N ASP A 576 62.81 29.34 23.69
CA ASP A 576 64.12 28.71 23.88
C ASP A 576 64.51 27.39 23.16
N VAL A 577 65.32 27.59 22.11
CA VAL A 577 66.73 27.17 21.99
C VAL A 577 67.11 25.66 21.98
N MET A 578 67.84 25.31 20.91
CA MET A 578 68.99 24.36 20.79
C MET A 578 68.84 22.94 20.20
N TYR A 579 69.55 22.82 19.06
CA TYR A 579 70.62 21.84 18.71
C TYR A 579 70.34 20.52 17.96
N LEU A 580 71.05 20.46 16.81
CA LEU A 580 71.96 19.40 16.33
C LEU A 580 71.42 18.14 15.61
N TYR A 581 71.71 18.07 14.30
CA TYR A 581 72.27 16.90 13.60
C TYR A 581 73.38 16.21 14.44
N PRO A 582 73.79 14.93 14.24
CA PRO A 582 73.77 14.16 12.98
C PRO A 582 73.51 12.63 13.13
N LEU A 583 73.52 11.87 12.02
CA LEU A 583 74.47 10.75 11.74
C LEU A 583 73.95 9.76 10.68
N HIS A 584 74.76 9.64 9.61
CA HIS A 584 75.11 8.48 8.76
C HIS A 584 74.10 7.31 8.60
N ARG A 585 73.83 6.85 7.37
CA ARG A 585 74.79 6.38 6.34
C ARG A 585 74.31 6.63 4.93
#